data_AF-A0A9E4AM60-F1
#
_entry.id   AF-A0A9E4AM60-F1
#
_cell.length_a   1.000
_cell.length_b   1.000
_cell.length_c   1.000
_cell.angle_alpha   90.00
_cell.angle_beta   90.00
_cell.angle_gamma   90.00
#
_symmetry.space_group_name_H-M   'P 1'
#
loop_
_entity.id
_entity.type
_entity.pdbx_description
1 polymer ?
#
loop_
_entity_poly.entity_id
_entity_poly.type
_entity_poly.pdbx_seq_one_letter_code
_entity_poly.pdbx_strand_id
1 'polypeptide(L)'
;MKFGFLSKIFEGALSIEKTYNQCDKALGALRAYNEQRQQENVPFSASEKAEFDNVVNIAIENATRIVEKEGERNWPGVFREMHKNLANIYLELGEYDKVREACERLQNYGEVGKLDAEEVIKNLNERENGESSPSPAESQTTPPNPNP
;
A
#
# COMPACT_ATOMS: atom_id res chain seq x y z
N MET A 1 36.06 -20.03 17.65
CA MET A 1 35.15 -19.54 16.60
C MET A 1 34.05 -18.70 17.25
N LYS A 2 33.98 -17.39 16.97
CA LYS A 2 32.99 -16.43 17.52
C LYS A 2 32.43 -15.53 16.39
N PHE A 3 31.91 -16.13 15.32
CA PHE A 3 31.35 -15.39 14.17
C PHE A 3 29.81 -15.38 14.11
N GLY A 4 29.13 -16.16 14.96
CA GLY A 4 27.67 -16.36 14.86
C GLY A 4 26.80 -15.13 15.16
N PHE A 5 27.28 -14.20 15.99
CA PHE A 5 26.53 -12.96 16.30
C PHE A 5 26.56 -11.97 15.14
N LEU A 6 27.73 -11.75 14.53
CA LEU A 6 27.87 -10.85 13.38
C LEU A 6 27.14 -11.38 12.15
N SER A 7 27.23 -12.68 11.88
CA SER A 7 26.51 -13.31 10.76
C SER A 7 25.00 -13.05 10.81
N LYS A 8 24.38 -13.14 12.01
CA LYS A 8 22.94 -12.88 12.19
C LYS A 8 22.57 -11.40 12.01
N ILE A 9 23.48 -10.49 12.37
CA ILE A 9 23.28 -9.05 12.14
C ILE A 9 23.35 -8.74 10.64
N PHE A 10 24.36 -9.27 9.94
CA PHE A 10 24.51 -9.07 8.50
C PHE A 10 23.35 -9.68 7.69
N GLU A 11 22.91 -10.89 8.04
CA GLU A 11 21.76 -11.54 7.42
C GLU A 11 20.46 -10.74 7.65
N GLY A 12 20.26 -10.21 8.87
CA GLY A 12 19.14 -9.33 9.18
C GLY A 12 19.18 -8.04 8.35
N ALA A 13 20.33 -7.37 8.25
CA ALA A 13 20.50 -6.15 7.47
C ALA A 13 20.25 -6.36 5.97
N LEU A 14 20.80 -7.45 5.41
CA LEU A 14 20.56 -7.83 4.01
C LEU A 14 19.09 -8.15 3.74
N SER A 15 18.40 -8.78 4.70
CA SER A 15 16.96 -9.05 4.60
C SER A 15 16.13 -7.76 4.62
N ILE A 16 16.54 -6.76 5.41
CA ILE A 16 15.83 -5.49 5.53
C ILE A 16 15.94 -4.67 4.23
N GLU A 17 17.16 -4.46 3.72
CA GLU A 17 17.39 -3.71 2.47
C GLU A 17 16.65 -4.35 1.29
N LYS A 18 16.72 -5.69 1.18
CA LYS A 18 15.95 -6.43 0.17
C LYS A 18 14.45 -6.16 0.28
N THR A 19 13.93 -6.08 1.51
CA THR A 19 12.49 -5.85 1.74
C THR A 19 12.08 -4.44 1.33
N TYR A 20 12.88 -3.40 1.63
CA TYR A 20 12.63 -2.05 1.10
C TYR A 20 12.55 -2.05 -0.43
N ASN A 21 13.54 -2.66 -1.09
CA ASN A 21 13.55 -2.76 -2.56
C ASN A 21 12.32 -3.50 -3.11
N GLN A 22 11.77 -4.48 -2.38
CA GLN A 22 10.55 -5.18 -2.76
C GLN A 22 9.32 -4.30 -2.58
N CYS A 23 9.22 -3.55 -1.47
CA CYS A 23 8.15 -2.59 -1.23
C CYS A 23 8.14 -1.49 -2.31
N ASP A 24 9.30 -0.92 -2.64
CA ASP A 24 9.42 0.13 -3.67
C ASP A 24 8.98 -0.39 -5.04
N LYS A 25 9.38 -1.62 -5.41
CA LYS A 25 8.95 -2.27 -6.65
C LYS A 25 7.45 -2.51 -6.67
N ALA A 26 6.88 -3.02 -5.58
CA ALA A 26 5.45 -3.26 -5.47
C ALA A 26 4.65 -1.96 -5.58
N LEU A 27 5.04 -0.91 -4.86
CA LEU A 27 4.40 0.40 -4.93
C LEU A 27 4.50 1.03 -6.32
N GLY A 28 5.68 0.94 -6.96
CA GLY A 28 5.86 1.42 -8.33
C GLY A 28 4.95 0.68 -9.33
N ALA A 29 4.88 -0.64 -9.23
CA ALA A 29 4.01 -1.45 -10.08
C ALA A 29 2.53 -1.16 -9.84
N LEU A 30 2.10 -1.06 -8.57
CA LEU A 30 0.73 -0.76 -8.18
C LEU A 30 0.26 0.60 -8.69
N ARG A 31 1.09 1.64 -8.54
CA ARG A 31 0.77 2.98 -9.04
C ARG A 31 0.68 3.01 -10.55
N ALA A 32 1.64 2.41 -11.25
CA ALA A 32 1.60 2.32 -12.71
C ALA A 32 0.34 1.59 -13.20
N TYR A 33 -0.06 0.50 -12.51
CA TYR A 33 -1.30 -0.21 -12.82
C TYR A 33 -2.54 0.67 -12.59
N ASN A 34 -2.63 1.33 -11.44
CA ASN A 34 -3.77 2.18 -11.10
C ASN A 34 -3.90 3.37 -12.07
N GLU A 35 -2.78 3.97 -12.50
CA GLU A 35 -2.74 5.02 -13.52
C GLU A 35 -3.20 4.51 -14.89
N GLN A 36 -2.71 3.34 -15.33
CA GLN A 36 -3.13 2.74 -16.60
C GLN A 36 -4.63 2.45 -16.61
N ARG A 37 -5.17 1.88 -15.52
CA ARG A 37 -6.61 1.59 -15.37
C ARG A 37 -7.49 2.84 -15.47
N GLN A 38 -6.99 4.00 -15.05
CA GLN A 38 -7.69 5.28 -15.16
C GLN A 38 -7.65 5.86 -16.58
N GLN A 39 -6.58 5.61 -17.33
CA GLN A 39 -6.37 6.18 -18.68
C GLN A 39 -7.00 5.33 -19.78
N GLU A 40 -6.86 4.01 -19.68
CA GLU A 40 -7.36 3.07 -20.68
C GLU A 40 -7.87 1.81 -19.98
N ASN A 41 -9.01 1.27 -20.41
CA ASN A 41 -9.52 0.01 -19.87
C ASN A 41 -8.73 -1.19 -20.43
N VAL A 42 -7.40 -1.15 -20.32
CA VAL A 42 -6.49 -2.21 -20.79
C VAL A 42 -6.53 -3.35 -19.77
N PRO A 43 -6.97 -4.55 -20.17
CA PRO A 43 -6.90 -5.72 -19.30
C PRO A 43 -5.47 -6.29 -19.29
N PHE A 44 -5.00 -6.73 -18.11
CA PHE A 44 -3.82 -7.57 -18.03
C PHE A 44 -4.07 -8.92 -18.68
N SER A 45 -3.03 -9.49 -19.30
CA SER A 45 -2.99 -10.94 -19.54
C SER A 45 -2.90 -11.71 -18.22
N ALA A 46 -3.30 -12.98 -18.24
CA ALA A 46 -3.24 -13.83 -17.04
C ALA A 46 -1.81 -13.96 -16.48
N SER A 47 -0.79 -13.98 -17.34
CA SER A 47 0.62 -14.03 -16.92
C SER A 47 1.09 -12.73 -16.29
N GLU A 48 0.74 -11.58 -16.87
CA GLU A 48 1.10 -10.26 -16.29
C GLU A 48 0.43 -10.08 -14.93
N LYS A 49 -0.83 -10.50 -14.79
CA LYS A 49 -1.52 -10.48 -13.50
C LYS A 49 -0.81 -11.38 -12.48
N ALA A 50 -0.39 -12.58 -12.86
CA ALA A 50 0.29 -13.49 -11.95
C ALA A 50 1.67 -12.96 -11.51
N GLU A 51 2.42 -12.35 -12.43
CA GLU A 51 3.71 -11.70 -12.10
C GLU A 51 3.50 -10.49 -11.19
N PHE A 52 2.50 -9.67 -11.47
CA PHE A 52 2.11 -8.53 -10.64
C PHE A 52 1.72 -8.96 -9.22
N ASP A 53 0.80 -9.94 -9.11
CA ASP A 53 0.37 -10.49 -7.82
C ASP A 53 1.58 -11.04 -7.05
N ASN A 54 2.52 -11.70 -7.73
CA ASN A 54 3.73 -12.22 -7.11
C ASN A 54 4.64 -11.11 -6.56
N VAL A 55 4.86 -10.02 -7.30
CA VAL A 55 5.65 -8.87 -6.83
C VAL A 55 5.05 -8.26 -5.57
N VAL A 56 3.74 -8.04 -5.57
CA VAL A 56 3.02 -7.44 -4.43
C VAL A 56 3.02 -8.37 -3.22
N ASN A 57 2.69 -9.65 -3.42
CA ASN A 57 2.62 -10.63 -2.33
C ASN A 57 3.98 -10.83 -1.65
N ILE A 58 5.08 -10.88 -2.42
CA ILE A 58 6.44 -11.00 -1.88
C ILE A 58 6.79 -9.79 -1.01
N ALA A 59 6.40 -8.58 -1.43
CA ALA A 59 6.66 -7.36 -0.66
C ALA A 59 5.88 -7.37 0.67
N ILE A 60 4.59 -7.69 0.64
CA ILE A 60 3.74 -7.80 1.84
C ILE A 60 4.31 -8.86 2.78
N GLU A 61 4.57 -10.08 2.29
CA GLU A 61 5.05 -11.19 3.11
C GLU A 61 6.36 -10.83 3.84
N ASN A 62 7.32 -10.23 3.15
CA ASN A 62 8.61 -9.90 3.75
C ASN A 62 8.52 -8.69 4.69
N ALA A 63 7.71 -7.68 4.37
CA ALA A 63 7.46 -6.58 5.29
C ALA A 63 6.77 -7.06 6.58
N THR A 64 5.77 -7.95 6.45
CA THR A 64 5.09 -8.59 7.58
C THR A 64 6.08 -9.38 8.45
N ARG A 65 6.94 -10.21 7.86
CA ARG A 65 7.99 -10.95 8.59
C ARG A 65 8.95 -10.06 9.38
N ILE A 66 9.17 -8.82 8.93
CA ILE A 66 10.00 -7.86 9.67
C ILE A 66 9.21 -7.32 10.87
N VAL A 67 7.98 -6.85 10.69
CA VAL A 67 7.17 -6.31 11.81
C VAL A 67 6.78 -7.37 12.84
N GLU A 68 6.70 -8.65 12.46
CA GLU A 68 6.53 -9.77 13.41
C GLU A 68 7.70 -9.89 14.42
N LYS A 69 8.84 -9.24 14.16
CA LYS A 69 9.99 -9.19 15.09
C LYS A 69 9.89 -8.04 16.10
N GLU A 70 8.83 -7.24 16.05
CA GLU A 70 8.54 -6.26 17.09
C GLU A 70 8.50 -6.94 18.47
N GLY A 71 9.06 -6.27 19.47
CA GLY A 71 9.24 -6.83 20.81
C GLY A 71 10.43 -7.79 20.96
N GLU A 72 10.92 -8.39 19.87
CA GLU A 72 12.14 -9.22 19.89
C GLU A 72 13.40 -8.46 19.46
N ARG A 73 13.26 -7.38 18.69
CA ARG A 73 14.35 -6.55 18.20
C ARG A 73 14.08 -5.08 18.51
N ASN A 74 15.15 -4.30 18.63
CA ASN A 74 15.08 -2.87 18.86
C ASN A 74 15.41 -2.10 17.58
N TRP A 75 14.53 -2.21 16.57
CA TRP A 75 14.66 -1.51 15.28
C TRP A 75 13.45 -0.60 15.02
N PRO A 76 13.16 0.36 15.90
CA PRO A 76 11.92 1.14 15.84
C PRO A 76 11.75 1.91 14.52
N GLY A 77 12.84 2.42 13.94
CA GLY A 77 12.80 3.07 12.63
C GLY A 77 12.38 2.12 11.50
N VAL A 78 12.98 0.91 11.46
CA VAL A 78 12.66 -0.11 10.46
C VAL A 78 11.21 -0.55 10.58
N PHE A 79 10.74 -0.81 11.81
CA PHE A 79 9.36 -1.23 12.03
C PHE A 79 8.34 -0.16 11.65
N ARG A 80 8.59 1.10 12.04
CA ARG A 80 7.77 2.23 11.60
C ARG A 80 7.68 2.29 10.07
N GLU A 81 8.83 2.23 9.40
CA GLU A 81 8.89 2.30 7.94
C GLU A 81 8.22 1.09 7.26
N MET A 82 8.33 -0.12 7.83
CA MET A 82 7.60 -1.27 7.33
C MET A 82 6.08 -1.13 7.49
N HIS A 83 5.60 -0.60 8.61
CA HIS A 83 4.18 -0.28 8.77
C HIS A 83 3.71 0.77 7.76
N LYS A 84 4.51 1.82 7.49
CA LYS A 84 4.21 2.80 6.43
C LYS A 84 4.17 2.19 5.05
N ASN A 85 5.11 1.30 4.72
CA ASN A 85 5.14 0.60 3.44
C ASN A 85 3.92 -0.30 3.26
N LEU A 86 3.58 -1.09 4.28
CA LEU A 86 2.38 -1.93 4.28
C LEU A 86 1.11 -1.08 4.09
N ALA A 87 0.98 0.03 4.83
CA ALA A 87 -0.16 0.93 4.71
C ALA A 87 -0.31 1.49 3.28
N ASN A 88 0.78 1.92 2.66
CA ASN A 88 0.75 2.41 1.27
C ASN A 88 0.47 1.31 0.25
N ILE A 89 1.00 0.10 0.43
CA ILE A 89 0.69 -1.03 -0.46
C ILE A 89 -0.80 -1.37 -0.38
N TYR A 90 -1.35 -1.47 0.83
CA TYR A 90 -2.77 -1.72 1.03
C TYR A 90 -3.66 -0.59 0.49
N LEU A 91 -3.20 0.66 0.59
CA LEU A 91 -3.90 1.80 0.00
C LEU A 91 -4.00 1.68 -1.52
N GLU A 92 -2.92 1.29 -2.18
CA GLU A 92 -2.94 1.07 -3.63
C GLU A 92 -3.75 -0.15 -4.07
N LEU A 93 -3.89 -1.15 -3.20
CA LEU A 93 -4.73 -2.32 -3.43
C LEU A 93 -6.22 -2.09 -3.15
N GLY A 94 -6.60 -0.95 -2.55
CA GLY A 94 -7.96 -0.69 -2.09
C GLY A 94 -8.34 -1.44 -0.80
N GLU A 95 -7.38 -1.98 -0.06
CA GLU A 95 -7.61 -2.73 1.18
C GLU A 95 -7.68 -1.79 2.40
N TYR A 96 -8.67 -0.89 2.41
CA TYR A 96 -8.75 0.24 3.33
C TYR A 96 -8.79 -0.13 4.82
N ASP A 97 -9.35 -1.29 5.18
CA ASP A 97 -9.33 -1.76 6.58
C ASP A 97 -7.89 -2.05 7.06
N LYS A 98 -7.06 -2.64 6.20
CA LYS A 98 -5.65 -2.90 6.51
C LYS A 98 -4.80 -1.63 6.52
N VAL A 99 -5.18 -0.62 5.71
CA VAL A 99 -4.57 0.72 5.79
C VAL A 99 -4.77 1.30 7.19
N ARG A 100 -6.01 1.27 7.71
CA ARG A 100 -6.33 1.79 9.04
C ARG A 100 -5.59 1.04 10.14
N GLU A 101 -5.56 -0.30 10.09
CA GLU A 101 -4.79 -1.11 11.04
C GLU A 101 -3.29 -0.74 11.04
N ALA A 102 -2.67 -0.61 9.87
CA ALA A 102 -1.27 -0.22 9.77
C ALA A 102 -1.03 1.22 10.29
N CYS A 103 -1.99 2.14 10.09
CA CYS A 103 -1.92 3.51 10.63
C CYS A 103 -2.09 3.56 12.16
N GLU A 104 -2.91 2.69 12.75
CA GLU A 104 -2.99 2.53 14.21
C GLU A 104 -1.64 2.06 14.77
N ARG A 105 -0.96 1.14 14.08
CA ARG A 105 0.38 0.68 14.46
C ARG A 105 1.42 1.79 14.36
N LEU A 106 1.40 2.58 13.28
CA LEU A 106 2.31 3.71 13.09
C LEU A 106 2.27 4.72 14.24
N GLN A 107 1.08 5.00 14.79
CA GLN A 107 0.92 5.97 15.88
C GLN A 107 1.68 5.60 17.16
N ASN A 108 2.06 4.33 17.34
CA ASN A 108 2.88 3.88 18.47
C ASN A 108 4.34 4.36 18.39
N TYR A 109 4.78 4.88 17.24
CA TYR A 109 6.15 5.35 16.99
C TYR A 109 6.37 6.84 17.30
N GLY A 110 5.55 7.40 18.18
CA GLY A 110 5.64 8.80 18.61
C GLY A 110 5.23 9.77 17.49
N GLU A 111 5.76 10.98 17.54
CA GLU A 111 5.33 12.07 16.65
C GLU A 111 5.55 11.75 15.17
N VAL A 112 6.71 11.18 14.83
CA VAL A 112 7.01 10.82 13.43
C VAL A 112 6.02 9.79 12.91
N GLY A 113 5.69 8.78 13.74
CA GLY A 113 4.71 7.76 13.37
C GLY A 113 3.29 8.32 13.20
N LYS A 114 2.90 9.30 14.02
CA LYS A 114 1.61 10.00 13.85
C LYS A 114 1.55 10.77 12.54
N LEU A 115 2.60 11.52 12.22
CA LEU A 115 2.69 12.25 10.95
C LEU A 115 2.66 11.30 9.74
N ASP A 116 3.38 10.17 9.82
CA ASP A 116 3.32 9.12 8.80
C ASP A 116 1.90 8.56 8.63
N ALA A 117 1.18 8.31 9.74
CA ALA A 117 -0.20 7.83 9.71
C ALA A 117 -1.17 8.87 9.13
N GLU A 118 -1.03 10.14 9.53
CA GLU A 118 -1.85 11.25 9.04
C GLU A 118 -1.70 11.45 7.53
N GLU A 119 -0.48 11.35 7.00
CA GLU A 119 -0.21 11.39 5.56
C GLU A 119 -0.98 10.29 4.81
N VAL A 120 -0.89 9.04 5.29
CA VAL A 120 -1.55 7.90 4.65
C VAL A 120 -3.08 7.99 4.76
N ILE A 121 -3.61 8.36 5.93
CA ILE A 121 -5.06 8.52 6.15
C ILE A 121 -5.63 9.66 5.31
N LYS A 122 -4.88 10.76 5.12
CA LYS A 122 -5.28 11.82 4.20
C LYS A 122 -5.46 11.28 2.78
N ASN A 123 -4.49 10.51 2.28
CA ASN A 123 -4.56 9.91 0.94
C ASN A 123 -5.71 8.90 0.82
N LEU A 124 -5.98 8.12 1.88
CA LEU A 124 -7.13 7.22 1.95
C LEU A 124 -8.45 7.98 1.80
N ASN A 125 -8.64 9.04 2.59
CA ASN A 125 -9.84 9.85 2.55
C ASN A 125 -10.04 10.52 1.18
N GLU A 126 -8.97 10.96 0.52
CA GLU A 126 -9.04 11.51 -0.83
C GLU A 126 -9.55 10.48 -1.85
N ARG A 127 -9.14 9.21 -1.74
CA ARG A 127 -9.63 8.12 -2.60
C ARG A 127 -11.08 7.76 -2.31
N GLU A 128 -11.45 7.56 -1.05
CA GLU A 128 -12.83 7.23 -0.65
C GLU A 128 -13.81 8.34 -1.08
N ASN A 129 -13.44 9.61 -0.92
CA ASN A 129 -14.29 10.73 -1.33
C ASN A 129 -14.32 10.92 -2.86
N GLY A 130 -13.21 10.68 -3.56
CA GLY A 130 -13.14 10.71 -5.03
C GLY A 130 -13.97 9.60 -5.69
N GLU A 131 -14.00 8.40 -5.11
CA GLU A 131 -14.83 7.28 -5.54
C GLU A 131 -16.33 7.48 -5.25
N SER A 132 -16.67 8.32 -4.26
CA SER A 132 -18.05 8.58 -3.84
C SER A 132 -18.80 9.66 -4.63
N SER A 133 -18.18 10.28 -5.65
CA SER A 133 -18.89 11.23 -6.52
C SER A 133 -19.80 10.48 -7.50
N PRO A 134 -21.15 10.68 -7.48
CA PRO A 134 -22.03 10.00 -8.41
C PRO A 134 -21.79 10.50 -9.83
N SER A 135 -21.63 9.56 -10.77
CA SER A 135 -21.63 9.83 -12.20
C SER A 135 -22.95 10.50 -12.61
N PRO A 136 -22.94 11.68 -13.27
CA PRO A 136 -24.18 12.31 -13.71
C PRO A 136 -24.64 11.71 -15.05
N ALA A 137 -25.35 10.58 -14.98
CA ALA A 137 -26.27 10.08 -16.02
C ALA A 137 -27.22 9.11 -15.31
N GLU A 138 -28.56 9.18 -15.35
CA GLU A 138 -29.53 9.64 -16.34
C GLU A 138 -30.80 10.09 -15.58
N SER A 139 -31.46 11.22 -15.88
CA SER A 139 -32.77 11.27 -16.57
C SER A 139 -33.35 12.67 -16.29
N GLN A 140 -33.69 13.50 -17.27
CA GLN A 140 -35.03 13.53 -17.86
C GLN A 140 -34.97 14.28 -19.19
N THR A 141 -35.08 13.55 -20.29
CA THR A 141 -35.51 14.08 -21.59
C THR A 141 -37.03 14.28 -21.54
N THR A 142 -37.48 15.53 -21.41
CA THR A 142 -38.88 15.90 -21.61
C THR A 142 -39.26 15.77 -23.09
N PRO A 143 -40.41 15.18 -23.44
CA PRO A 143 -40.88 15.13 -24.82
C PRO A 143 -41.41 16.51 -25.27
N PRO A 144 -41.41 16.81 -26.59
CA PRO A 144 -41.84 18.11 -27.09
C PRO A 144 -43.37 18.25 -27.03
N ASN A 145 -43.81 19.40 -26.53
CA ASN A 145 -45.21 19.79 -26.41
C ASN A 145 -45.80 20.15 -27.79
N PRO A 146 -46.94 19.57 -28.24
CA PRO A 146 -47.60 20.00 -29.45
C PRO A 146 -48.59 21.13 -29.12
N ASN A 147 -48.35 22.31 -29.68
CA ASN A 147 -49.23 23.46 -29.61
C ASN A 147 -50.36 23.32 -30.65
N PRO A 148 -51.64 23.62 -30.32
CA PRO A 148 -52.61 24.10 -31.30
C PRO A 148 -52.60 25.63 -31.40
#